data_AF-A0A3S0EAK4-F1
#
_entry.id   AF-A0A3S0EAK4-F1
#
_cell.length_a   1.000
_cell.length_b   1.000
_cell.length_c   1.000
_cell.angle_alpha   90.00
_cell.angle_beta   90.00
_cell.angle_gamma   90.00
#
_symmetry.space_group_name_H-M   'P 1'
#
loop_
_entity.id
_entity.type
_entity.pdbx_description
1 polymer ?
#
loop_
_entity_poly.entity_id
_entity_poly.type
_entity_poly.pdbx_seq_one_letter_code
_entity_poly.pdbx_strand_id
1 'polypeptide(L)'
;MHPPPCLPRLRLTPLVALLACPVLASAALPVQLSCTPDRVHRVALTLDDQGAPLGASVSIAAGTRECDLATQGNATAIATGGWRFAWQDDVLGAAYTAQVERSGSGYTLRVQPAACGVLTMPASFSLAAAAKGCTTTVDRQAAFVQFWREFRTAVTRNDGETLVRLSLPQLEFIEDPDTVKAPASVMRHAARCVPDVPAPVQRTDLRTMLKTLTDPRLDMPPLSLRKNSTVSLAGAMTAAWTPDGWRIQGFNASPSVMRDCRDGR
;
A
#
# COMPACT_ATOMS: atom_id res chain seq x y z
N MET A 1 -43.40 54.60 -34.82
CA MET A 1 -42.48 53.52 -34.42
C MET A 1 -41.26 54.15 -33.75
N HIS A 2 -41.17 54.06 -32.42
CA HIS A 2 -39.97 53.97 -31.56
C HIS A 2 -40.45 54.08 -30.09
N PRO A 3 -40.32 53.02 -29.27
CA PRO A 3 -40.68 53.02 -27.84
C PRO A 3 -39.56 53.62 -26.92
N PRO A 4 -39.85 53.88 -25.63
CA PRO A 4 -39.04 54.76 -24.75
C PRO A 4 -37.79 54.09 -24.15
N PRO A 5 -36.84 54.89 -23.61
CA PRO A 5 -35.70 54.35 -22.85
C PRO A 5 -36.10 53.98 -21.41
N CYS A 6 -36.00 52.69 -21.08
CA CYS A 6 -36.04 52.17 -19.73
C CYS A 6 -34.62 52.15 -19.11
N LEU A 7 -34.51 52.70 -17.90
CA LEU A 7 -33.33 52.64 -17.03
C LEU A 7 -32.84 51.19 -16.81
N PRO A 8 -31.52 50.92 -16.82
CA PRO A 8 -30.99 49.62 -16.46
C PRO A 8 -31.06 49.41 -14.94
N ARG A 9 -31.79 48.36 -14.53
CA ARG A 9 -31.75 47.77 -13.19
C ARG A 9 -30.33 47.26 -12.91
N LEU A 10 -29.66 47.84 -11.92
CA LEU A 10 -28.53 47.21 -11.26
C LEU A 10 -28.98 45.86 -10.67
N ARG A 11 -28.46 44.76 -11.22
CA ARG A 11 -28.48 43.45 -10.56
C ARG A 11 -27.10 43.21 -9.96
N LEU A 12 -27.05 43.30 -8.63
CA LEU A 12 -25.96 42.75 -7.82
C LEU A 12 -26.01 41.22 -7.94
N THR A 13 -25.07 40.65 -8.68
CA THR A 13 -24.78 39.21 -8.64
C THR A 13 -23.88 38.94 -7.44
N PRO A 14 -24.30 38.13 -6.45
CA PRO A 14 -23.37 37.69 -5.42
C PRO A 14 -22.38 36.71 -6.05
N LEU A 15 -21.10 37.07 -5.94
CA LEU A 15 -19.96 36.21 -6.24
C LEU A 15 -20.00 35.06 -5.22
N VAL A 16 -20.68 33.96 -5.55
CA VAL A 16 -20.56 32.71 -4.80
C VAL A 16 -19.19 32.15 -5.14
N ALA A 17 -18.21 32.50 -4.31
CA ALA A 17 -16.93 31.81 -4.27
C ALA A 17 -17.20 30.38 -3.85
N LEU A 18 -17.36 29.50 -4.85
CA LEU A 18 -17.25 28.06 -4.68
C LEU A 18 -15.84 27.79 -4.17
N LEU A 19 -15.70 27.75 -2.84
CA LEU A 19 -14.64 27.01 -2.16
C LEU A 19 -14.82 25.55 -2.58
N ALA A 20 -14.23 25.19 -3.71
CA ALA A 20 -13.97 23.82 -4.05
C ALA A 20 -13.05 23.30 -2.94
N CYS A 21 -13.62 22.61 -1.96
CA CYS A 21 -12.84 21.70 -1.14
C CYS A 21 -12.05 20.83 -2.11
N PRO A 22 -10.71 20.78 -2.03
CA PRO A 22 -9.98 19.74 -2.71
C PRO A 22 -10.47 18.43 -2.08
N VAL A 23 -11.38 17.76 -2.79
CA VAL A 23 -11.57 16.33 -2.60
C VAL A 23 -10.22 15.75 -3.00
N LEU A 24 -9.33 15.56 -2.04
CA LEU A 24 -8.08 14.85 -2.24
C LEU A 24 -8.46 13.54 -2.91
N ALA A 25 -8.08 13.40 -4.17
CA ALA A 25 -8.26 12.16 -4.90
C ALA A 25 -7.68 11.04 -4.05
N SER A 26 -8.47 10.02 -3.75
CA SER A 26 -7.96 8.78 -3.15
C SER A 26 -6.81 8.32 -4.04
N ALA A 27 -5.59 8.26 -3.50
CA ALA A 27 -4.43 7.80 -4.26
C ALA A 27 -4.77 6.42 -4.86
N ALA A 28 -4.53 6.25 -6.16
CA ALA A 28 -4.94 5.00 -6.80
C ALA A 28 -4.16 3.83 -6.18
N LEU A 29 -4.82 2.69 -5.98
CA LEU A 29 -4.18 1.54 -5.36
C LEU A 29 -3.11 0.98 -6.28
N PRO A 30 -1.99 0.45 -5.72
CA PRO A 30 -1.00 -0.26 -6.49
C PRO A 30 -1.60 -1.37 -7.35
N VAL A 31 -1.09 -1.50 -8.56
CA VAL A 31 -1.53 -2.53 -9.51
C VAL A 31 -0.36 -3.44 -9.86
N GLN A 32 -0.65 -4.73 -9.98
CA GLN A 32 0.28 -5.73 -10.46
C GLN A 32 -0.10 -6.12 -11.89
N LEU A 33 0.83 -5.93 -12.81
CA LEU A 33 0.83 -6.48 -14.15
C LEU A 33 1.56 -7.82 -14.13
N SER A 34 0.83 -8.93 -14.21
CA SER A 34 1.39 -10.29 -14.25
C SER A 34 1.26 -10.86 -15.66
N CYS A 35 2.36 -11.34 -16.23
CA CYS A 35 2.43 -11.92 -17.56
C CYS A 35 3.02 -13.33 -17.51
N THR A 36 2.47 -14.22 -18.33
CA THR A 36 2.94 -15.60 -18.51
C THR A 36 3.33 -15.78 -19.98
N PRO A 37 4.52 -15.30 -20.40
CA PRO A 37 4.92 -15.30 -21.82
C PRO A 37 5.02 -16.70 -22.42
N ASP A 38 5.34 -17.71 -21.60
CA ASP A 38 5.39 -19.11 -21.98
C ASP A 38 5.01 -20.01 -20.77
N ARG A 39 5.21 -21.34 -20.89
CA ARG A 39 4.86 -22.29 -19.82
C ARG A 39 5.87 -22.35 -18.66
N VAL A 40 7.03 -21.72 -18.82
CA VAL A 40 8.17 -21.79 -17.91
C VAL A 40 8.27 -20.52 -17.07
N HIS A 41 7.99 -19.36 -17.66
CA HIS A 41 8.20 -18.06 -17.03
C HIS A 41 6.88 -17.42 -16.64
N ARG A 42 6.84 -16.89 -15.42
CA ARG A 42 5.86 -15.91 -14.97
C ARG A 42 6.60 -14.67 -14.50
N VAL A 43 6.16 -13.51 -14.94
CA VAL A 43 6.79 -12.23 -14.62
C VAL A 43 5.72 -11.29 -14.12
N ALA A 44 5.99 -10.60 -13.01
CA ALA A 44 5.09 -9.59 -12.49
C ALA A 44 5.82 -8.27 -12.28
N LEU A 45 5.10 -7.18 -12.50
CA LEU A 45 5.54 -5.82 -12.22
C LEU A 45 4.46 -5.13 -11.41
N THR A 46 4.80 -4.67 -10.21
CA THR A 46 3.91 -3.89 -9.36
C THR A 46 4.22 -2.41 -9.54
N LEU A 47 3.18 -1.62 -9.75
CA LEU A 47 3.23 -0.20 -10.09
C LEU A 47 2.44 0.62 -9.06
N ASP A 48 2.88 1.84 -8.79
CA ASP A 48 2.09 2.84 -8.08
C ASP A 48 1.06 3.54 -8.98
N ASP A 49 0.38 4.54 -8.42
CA ASP A 49 -0.64 5.35 -9.11
C ASP A 49 -0.09 6.21 -10.26
N GLN A 50 1.23 6.48 -10.26
CA GLN A 50 1.93 7.19 -11.33
C GLN A 50 2.54 6.23 -12.37
N GLY A 51 2.39 4.92 -12.16
CA GLY A 51 3.00 3.89 -12.99
C GLY A 51 4.51 3.76 -12.79
N ALA A 52 5.05 4.21 -11.67
CA ALA A 52 6.41 3.90 -11.27
C ALA A 52 6.47 2.50 -10.62
N PRO A 53 7.51 1.69 -10.91
CA PRO A 53 7.70 0.38 -10.31
C PRO A 53 7.91 0.46 -8.80
N LEU A 54 7.07 -0.27 -8.05
CA LEU A 54 7.27 -0.56 -6.64
C LEU A 54 8.05 -1.86 -6.42
N GLY A 55 7.99 -2.78 -7.38
CA GLY A 55 8.74 -4.03 -7.37
C GLY A 55 8.46 -4.87 -8.61
N ALA A 56 9.30 -5.88 -8.84
CA ALA A 56 9.13 -6.87 -9.90
C ALA A 56 9.45 -8.27 -9.38
N SER A 57 8.86 -9.30 -9.99
CA SER A 57 9.21 -10.68 -9.74
C SER A 57 9.26 -11.52 -11.01
N VAL A 58 10.09 -12.54 -10.97
CA VAL A 58 10.22 -13.57 -12.01
C VAL A 58 10.17 -14.93 -11.32
N SER A 59 9.21 -15.75 -11.72
CA SER A 59 9.11 -17.15 -11.33
C SER A 59 9.44 -18.02 -12.55
N ILE A 60 10.32 -18.99 -12.37
CA ILE A 60 10.74 -19.93 -13.42
C ILE A 60 10.43 -21.35 -12.95
N ALA A 61 9.66 -22.10 -13.73
CA ALA A 61 9.36 -23.51 -13.47
C ALA A 61 9.77 -24.36 -14.69
N ALA A 62 10.84 -25.13 -14.55
CA ALA A 62 11.41 -25.96 -15.60
C ALA A 62 11.68 -27.39 -15.11
N GLY A 63 10.80 -28.32 -15.49
CA GLY A 63 10.88 -29.72 -15.06
C GLY A 63 10.61 -29.84 -13.56
N THR A 64 11.59 -30.31 -12.79
CA THR A 64 11.51 -30.44 -11.32
C THR A 64 12.16 -29.26 -10.57
N ARG A 65 12.60 -28.24 -11.30
CA ARG A 65 13.29 -27.07 -10.73
C ARG A 65 12.39 -25.85 -10.80
N GLU A 66 12.31 -25.15 -9.68
CA GLU A 66 11.61 -23.89 -9.56
C GLU A 66 12.55 -22.85 -8.94
N CYS A 67 12.41 -21.60 -9.37
CA CYS A 67 13.14 -20.49 -8.78
C CYS A 67 12.30 -19.23 -8.85
N ASP A 68 12.14 -18.57 -7.71
CA ASP A 68 11.44 -17.30 -7.57
C ASP A 68 12.44 -16.21 -7.22
N LEU A 69 12.43 -15.15 -8.03
CA LEU A 69 13.21 -13.96 -7.80
C LEU A 69 12.25 -12.78 -7.64
N ALA A 70 12.44 -11.99 -6.59
CA ALA A 70 11.70 -10.74 -6.39
C ALA A 70 12.68 -9.61 -6.05
N THR A 71 12.44 -8.43 -6.60
CA THR A 71 13.22 -7.24 -6.29
C THR A 71 13.10 -6.89 -4.81
N GLN A 72 14.19 -6.41 -4.23
CA GLN A 72 14.21 -5.90 -2.86
C GLN A 72 14.61 -4.42 -2.84
N GLY A 73 14.16 -3.71 -1.81
CA GLY A 73 14.42 -2.29 -1.63
C GLY A 73 13.61 -1.39 -2.59
N ASN A 74 13.92 -0.09 -2.57
CA ASN A 74 13.23 0.89 -3.40
C ASN A 74 13.86 1.00 -4.79
N ALA A 75 13.03 1.27 -5.78
CA ALA A 75 13.48 1.58 -7.13
C ALA A 75 14.25 2.92 -7.16
N THR A 76 15.32 2.99 -7.92
CA THR A 76 16.07 4.22 -8.20
C THR A 76 15.88 4.64 -9.64
N ALA A 77 15.56 5.92 -9.90
CA ALA A 77 15.45 6.41 -11.26
C ALA A 77 16.83 6.35 -11.96
N ILE A 78 16.84 5.98 -13.25
CA ILE A 78 18.07 5.93 -14.06
C ILE A 78 18.00 6.93 -15.22
N ALA A 79 19.18 7.41 -15.65
CA ALA A 79 19.30 8.45 -16.66
C ALA A 79 18.65 8.11 -18.02
N THR A 80 18.47 6.82 -18.34
CA THR A 80 17.83 6.36 -19.57
C THR A 80 16.30 6.47 -19.55
N GLY A 81 15.69 6.96 -18.47
CA GLY A 81 14.24 7.11 -18.37
C GLY A 81 13.52 5.86 -17.86
N GLY A 82 14.10 5.18 -16.87
CA GLY A 82 13.52 4.00 -16.24
C GLY A 82 13.86 3.92 -14.75
N TRP A 83 13.79 2.71 -14.20
CA TRP A 83 14.07 2.42 -12.81
C TRP A 83 15.00 1.24 -12.65
N ARG A 84 15.78 1.25 -11.57
CA ARG A 84 16.68 0.17 -11.20
C ARG A 84 16.47 -0.24 -9.75
N PHE A 85 16.34 -1.54 -9.54
CA PHE A 85 16.48 -2.21 -8.25
C PHE A 85 17.85 -2.87 -8.22
N ALA A 86 18.51 -2.83 -7.06
CA ALA A 86 19.76 -3.53 -6.82
C ALA A 86 19.73 -4.10 -5.41
N TRP A 87 20.00 -5.40 -5.27
CA TRP A 87 19.98 -6.09 -3.98
C TRP A 87 20.93 -7.28 -3.96
N GLN A 88 21.24 -7.72 -2.75
CA GLN A 88 21.93 -8.98 -2.51
C GLN A 88 20.88 -10.02 -2.13
N ASP A 89 20.83 -11.14 -2.84
CA ASP A 89 20.00 -12.28 -2.47
C ASP A 89 20.84 -13.26 -1.64
N ASP A 90 20.56 -13.32 -0.34
CA ASP A 90 21.32 -14.17 0.58
C ASP A 90 21.02 -15.66 0.42
N VAL A 91 19.84 -16.01 -0.13
CA VAL A 91 19.45 -17.41 -0.36
C VAL A 91 20.19 -17.96 -1.57
N LEU A 92 20.28 -17.17 -2.64
CA LEU A 92 21.00 -17.52 -3.86
C LEU A 92 22.49 -17.15 -3.80
N GLY A 93 22.91 -16.39 -2.78
CA GLY A 93 24.28 -15.93 -2.61
C GLY A 93 24.78 -15.01 -3.74
N ALA A 94 23.87 -14.26 -4.37
CA ALA A 94 24.15 -13.50 -5.59
C ALA A 94 23.66 -12.05 -5.53
N ALA A 95 24.43 -11.14 -6.11
CA ALA A 95 24.01 -9.76 -6.32
C ALA A 95 23.15 -9.67 -7.58
N TYR A 96 21.98 -9.07 -7.44
CA TYR A 96 21.01 -8.88 -8.52
C TYR A 96 20.78 -7.41 -8.80
N THR A 97 20.59 -7.10 -10.08
CA THR A 97 19.98 -5.85 -10.51
C THR A 97 18.79 -6.14 -11.42
N ALA A 98 17.73 -5.38 -11.25
CA ALA A 98 16.57 -5.40 -12.14
C ALA A 98 16.35 -3.99 -12.70
N GLN A 99 16.27 -3.86 -14.01
CA GLN A 99 15.98 -2.60 -14.69
C GLN A 99 14.62 -2.69 -15.34
N VAL A 100 13.78 -1.68 -15.10
CA VAL A 100 12.45 -1.55 -15.67
C VAL A 100 12.42 -0.27 -16.50
N GLU A 101 12.08 -0.38 -17.77
CA GLU A 101 11.96 0.75 -18.68
C GLU A 101 10.56 0.74 -19.30
N ARG A 102 9.96 1.92 -19.52
CA ARG A 102 8.73 2.01 -20.30
C ARG A 102 9.05 1.68 -21.76
N SER A 103 8.20 0.89 -22.40
CA SER A 103 8.37 0.46 -23.79
C SER A 103 7.01 0.40 -24.49
N GLY A 104 6.75 1.39 -25.36
CA GLY A 104 5.45 1.54 -26.01
C GLY A 104 4.30 1.64 -25.00
N SER A 105 3.35 0.71 -25.07
CA SER A 105 2.20 0.62 -24.16
C SER A 105 2.46 -0.19 -22.88
N GLY A 106 3.71 -0.61 -22.64
CA GLY A 106 4.06 -1.48 -21.53
C GLY A 106 5.44 -1.19 -20.94
N TYR A 107 6.08 -2.24 -20.45
CA TYR A 107 7.35 -2.21 -19.73
C TYR A 107 8.27 -3.31 -20.24
N THR A 108 9.57 -3.05 -20.16
CA THR A 108 10.61 -4.06 -20.35
C THR A 108 11.34 -4.25 -19.02
N LEU A 109 11.43 -5.50 -18.56
CA LEU A 109 12.18 -5.91 -17.38
C LEU A 109 13.46 -6.62 -17.83
N ARG A 110 14.61 -6.20 -17.31
CA ARG A 110 15.91 -6.87 -17.49
C ARG A 110 16.48 -7.23 -16.13
N VAL A 111 16.83 -8.48 -15.92
CA VAL A 111 17.45 -8.96 -14.68
C VAL A 111 18.89 -9.36 -14.96
N GLN A 112 19.81 -8.92 -14.11
CA GLN A 112 21.22 -9.28 -14.16
C GLN A 112 21.67 -9.83 -12.79
N PRO A 113 22.30 -11.02 -12.74
CA PRO A 113 22.49 -11.94 -13.86
C PRO A 113 21.14 -12.43 -14.42
N ALA A 114 21.10 -12.76 -15.72
CA ALA A 114 19.93 -13.34 -16.38
C ALA A 114 19.78 -14.83 -16.02
N ALA A 115 19.79 -15.13 -14.73
CA ALA A 115 19.65 -16.47 -14.16
C ALA A 115 19.10 -16.42 -12.73
N CYS A 116 18.32 -17.43 -12.35
CA CYS A 116 17.80 -17.63 -11.01
C CYS A 116 18.34 -18.98 -10.52
N GLY A 117 19.34 -18.96 -9.65
CA GLY A 117 20.12 -20.14 -9.31
C GLY A 117 20.74 -20.78 -10.57
N VAL A 118 20.35 -22.02 -10.85
CA VAL A 118 20.82 -22.79 -12.02
C VAL A 118 19.95 -22.62 -13.28
N LEU A 119 18.85 -21.88 -13.18
CA LEU A 119 17.90 -21.68 -14.28
C LEU A 119 18.23 -20.40 -15.04
N THR A 120 18.36 -20.48 -16.35
CA THR A 120 18.62 -19.33 -17.22
C THR A 120 17.33 -18.55 -17.48
N MET A 121 17.44 -17.23 -17.54
CA MET A 121 16.36 -16.33 -17.95
C MET A 121 16.63 -15.73 -19.34
N PRO A 122 15.58 -15.37 -20.09
CA PRO A 122 15.71 -14.44 -21.20
C PRO A 122 16.41 -13.14 -20.78
N ALA A 123 17.13 -12.53 -21.72
CA ALA A 123 17.82 -11.26 -21.47
C ALA A 123 16.87 -10.11 -21.08
N SER A 124 15.60 -10.21 -21.49
CA SER A 124 14.54 -9.28 -21.12
C SER A 124 13.16 -9.91 -21.20
N PHE A 125 12.24 -9.41 -20.39
CA PHE A 125 10.81 -9.70 -20.47
C PHE A 125 10.04 -8.46 -20.87
N SER A 126 9.05 -8.61 -21.75
CA SER A 126 8.12 -7.54 -22.13
C SER A 126 6.78 -7.77 -21.44
N LEU A 127 6.29 -6.76 -20.73
CA LEU A 127 5.01 -6.77 -20.04
C LEU A 127 4.12 -5.67 -20.59
N ALA A 128 2.94 -6.01 -21.09
CA ALA A 128 1.94 -5.02 -21.51
C ALA A 128 0.55 -5.48 -21.12
N ALA A 129 -0.28 -4.59 -20.59
CA ALA A 129 -1.61 -4.94 -20.07
C ALA A 129 -2.52 -5.59 -21.13
N ALA A 130 -2.39 -5.17 -22.39
CA ALA A 130 -3.16 -5.71 -23.52
C ALA A 130 -2.51 -6.94 -24.19
N ALA A 131 -1.31 -7.36 -23.77
CA ALA A 131 -0.63 -8.51 -24.36
C ALA A 131 -1.29 -9.83 -23.93
N LYS A 132 -1.23 -10.82 -24.82
CA LYS A 132 -1.74 -12.17 -24.53
C LYS A 132 -0.98 -12.78 -23.34
N GLY A 133 -1.73 -13.35 -22.40
CA GLY A 133 -1.17 -13.97 -21.20
C GLY A 133 -0.80 -12.96 -20.11
N CYS A 134 -1.16 -11.69 -20.26
CA CYS A 134 -1.02 -10.67 -19.22
C CYS A 134 -2.36 -10.34 -18.56
N THR A 135 -2.32 -10.08 -17.26
CA THR A 135 -3.46 -9.60 -16.47
C THR A 135 -3.02 -8.46 -15.56
N THR A 136 -3.93 -7.54 -15.27
CA THR A 136 -3.72 -6.45 -14.32
C THR A 136 -4.69 -6.62 -13.15
N THR A 137 -4.17 -6.66 -11.93
CA THR A 137 -4.97 -6.79 -10.71
C THR A 137 -4.46 -5.83 -9.64
N VAL A 138 -5.31 -5.42 -8.71
CA VAL A 138 -4.86 -4.64 -7.55
C VAL A 138 -3.90 -5.48 -6.71
N ASP A 139 -2.73 -4.92 -6.42
CA ASP A 139 -1.73 -5.55 -5.56
C ASP A 139 -2.03 -5.22 -4.09
N ARG A 140 -2.78 -6.12 -3.44
CA ARG A 140 -3.14 -5.94 -2.03
C ARG A 140 -1.95 -5.96 -1.09
N GLN A 141 -0.88 -6.68 -1.44
CA GLN A 141 0.33 -6.75 -0.64
C GLN A 141 1.06 -5.41 -0.70
N ALA A 142 1.26 -4.86 -1.89
CA ALA A 142 1.88 -3.54 -2.04
C ALA A 142 1.01 -2.41 -1.43
N ALA A 143 -0.31 -2.48 -1.61
CA ALA A 143 -1.24 -1.58 -0.95
C ALA A 143 -1.14 -1.65 0.59
N PHE A 144 -0.89 -2.84 1.16
CA PHE A 144 -0.70 -3.00 2.59
C PHE A 144 0.61 -2.35 3.06
N VAL A 145 1.70 -2.52 2.31
CA VAL A 145 2.99 -1.89 2.61
C VAL A 145 2.87 -0.36 2.60
N GLN A 146 2.14 0.21 1.63
CA GLN A 146 1.84 1.65 1.61
C GLN A 146 1.02 2.09 2.83
N PHE A 147 -0.10 1.40 3.12
CA PHE A 147 -0.91 1.63 4.32
C PHE A 147 -0.07 1.58 5.59
N TRP A 148 0.79 0.58 5.74
CA TRP A 148 1.65 0.41 6.90
C TRP A 148 2.67 1.55 7.05
N ARG A 149 3.24 2.00 5.94
CA ARG A 149 4.17 3.14 5.92
C ARG A 149 3.49 4.44 6.32
N GLU A 150 2.27 4.69 5.83
CA GLU A 150 1.46 5.84 6.23
C GLU A 150 1.09 5.77 7.72
N PHE A 151 0.62 4.61 8.18
CA PHE A 151 0.28 4.38 9.58
C PHE A 151 1.49 4.63 10.50
N ARG A 152 2.65 4.04 10.19
CA ARG A 152 3.90 4.26 10.94
C ARG A 152 4.30 5.72 10.98
N THR A 153 4.19 6.42 9.85
CA THR A 153 4.51 7.84 9.76
C THR A 153 3.54 8.67 10.60
N ALA A 154 2.24 8.36 10.55
CA ALA A 154 1.21 9.06 11.29
C ALA A 154 1.38 8.88 12.81
N VAL A 155 1.65 7.66 13.27
CA VAL A 155 1.96 7.38 14.67
C VAL A 155 3.22 8.15 15.11
N THR A 156 4.30 8.09 14.33
CA THR A 156 5.57 8.76 14.65
C THR A 156 5.41 10.28 14.72
N ARG A 157 4.59 10.87 13.84
CA ARG A 157 4.35 12.32 13.78
C ARG A 157 3.20 12.81 14.66
N ASN A 158 2.55 11.92 15.40
CA ASN A 158 1.30 12.22 16.11
C ASN A 158 0.20 12.82 15.21
N ASP A 159 0.14 12.38 13.94
CA ASP A 159 -0.82 12.86 12.95
C ASP A 159 -2.15 12.11 13.08
N GLY A 160 -2.97 12.58 14.02
CA GLY A 160 -4.29 12.02 14.30
C GLY A 160 -5.27 12.11 13.14
N GLU A 161 -5.17 13.13 12.28
CA GLU A 161 -6.06 13.26 11.11
C GLU A 161 -5.74 12.19 10.06
N THR A 162 -4.46 11.91 9.84
CA THR A 162 -4.08 10.75 9.02
C THR A 162 -4.55 9.43 9.65
N LEU A 163 -4.46 9.25 10.97
CA LEU A 163 -4.97 8.03 11.63
C LEU A 163 -6.50 7.88 11.49
N VAL A 164 -7.26 8.98 11.52
CA VAL A 164 -8.70 8.97 11.25
C VAL A 164 -8.95 8.57 9.80
N ARG A 165 -8.20 9.13 8.84
CA ARG A 165 -8.31 8.78 7.40
C ARG A 165 -7.99 7.31 7.11
N LEU A 166 -7.02 6.76 7.82
CA LEU A 166 -6.62 5.36 7.70
C LEU A 166 -7.60 4.40 8.37
N SER A 167 -8.57 4.88 9.15
CA SER A 167 -9.54 4.06 9.89
C SER A 167 -10.84 3.81 9.12
N LEU A 168 -11.50 2.70 9.42
CA LEU A 168 -12.92 2.53 9.08
C LEU A 168 -13.77 3.53 9.90
N PRO A 169 -14.97 3.93 9.39
CA PRO A 169 -15.84 4.86 10.10
C PRO A 169 -16.23 4.41 11.52
N GLN A 170 -16.35 3.10 11.71
CA GLN A 170 -16.62 2.44 12.99
C GLN A 170 -15.48 1.45 13.26
N LEU A 171 -14.73 1.73 14.31
CA LEU A 171 -13.62 0.91 14.79
C LEU A 171 -14.12 -0.12 15.80
N GLU A 172 -13.55 -1.31 15.76
CA GLU A 172 -13.81 -2.41 16.69
C GLU A 172 -12.77 -2.44 17.80
N PHE A 173 -13.21 -2.67 19.04
CA PHE A 173 -12.37 -2.72 20.23
C PHE A 173 -12.69 -4.01 21.01
N ILE A 174 -11.66 -4.71 21.48
CA ILE A 174 -11.80 -6.07 22.01
C ILE A 174 -11.91 -6.10 23.55
N GLU A 175 -11.45 -5.07 24.24
CA GLU A 175 -11.36 -5.08 25.71
C GLU A 175 -12.65 -4.63 26.43
N ASP A 176 -13.57 -3.92 25.77
CA ASP A 176 -14.80 -3.42 26.40
C ASP A 176 -16.03 -4.30 26.09
N PRO A 177 -16.66 -4.94 27.10
CA PRO A 177 -17.83 -5.80 26.89
C PRO A 177 -19.09 -5.02 26.46
N ASP A 178 -19.20 -3.76 26.85
CA ASP A 178 -20.38 -2.91 26.59
C ASP A 178 -20.21 -2.01 25.36
N THR A 179 -18.97 -1.73 24.93
CA THR A 179 -18.66 -0.88 23.78
C THR A 179 -17.62 -1.54 22.88
N VAL A 180 -18.11 -2.41 22.01
CA VAL A 180 -17.28 -3.11 21.02
C VAL A 180 -16.96 -2.19 19.82
N LYS A 181 -17.66 -1.05 19.67
CA LYS A 181 -17.49 -0.13 18.52
C LYS A 181 -17.40 1.33 18.92
N ALA A 182 -16.52 2.09 18.26
CA ALA A 182 -16.41 3.55 18.42
C ALA A 182 -16.14 4.26 17.09
N PRO A 183 -16.50 5.55 16.94
CA PRO A 183 -16.24 6.28 15.70
C PRO A 183 -14.74 6.48 15.45
N ALA A 184 -14.34 6.55 14.18
CA ALA A 184 -12.95 6.81 13.75
C ALA A 184 -12.31 8.03 14.43
N SER A 185 -13.12 9.04 14.79
CA SER A 185 -12.67 10.27 15.47
C SER A 185 -11.94 10.03 16.80
N VAL A 186 -12.12 8.86 17.43
CA VAL A 186 -11.30 8.43 18.59
C VAL A 186 -9.81 8.43 18.25
N MET A 187 -9.44 8.17 16.98
CA MET A 187 -8.05 8.12 16.54
C MET A 187 -7.35 9.47 16.49
N ARG A 188 -8.08 10.58 16.56
CA ARG A 188 -7.51 11.94 16.47
C ARG A 188 -6.45 12.22 17.55
N HIS A 189 -6.58 11.57 18.71
CA HIS A 189 -5.60 11.69 19.81
C HIS A 189 -4.88 10.37 20.13
N ALA A 190 -5.29 9.27 19.50
CA ALA A 190 -4.79 7.94 19.81
C ALA A 190 -3.32 7.71 19.42
N ALA A 191 -2.73 8.56 18.57
CA ALA A 191 -1.37 8.36 18.04
C ALA A 191 -0.30 8.10 19.12
N ARG A 192 -0.48 8.67 20.32
CA ARG A 192 0.42 8.48 21.46
C ARG A 192 0.25 7.13 22.16
N CYS A 193 -0.95 6.57 22.18
CA CYS A 193 -1.29 5.31 22.86
C CYS A 193 -1.24 4.10 21.93
N VAL A 194 -1.43 4.31 20.61
CA VAL A 194 -1.30 3.27 19.58
C VAL A 194 0.00 2.47 19.73
N PRO A 195 1.19 3.07 19.94
CA PRO A 195 2.42 2.31 20.18
C PRO A 195 2.34 1.32 21.35
N ASP A 196 1.57 1.63 22.40
CA ASP A 196 1.56 0.85 23.65
C ASP A 196 0.47 -0.24 23.66
N VAL A 197 -0.26 -0.40 22.55
CA VAL A 197 -1.25 -1.47 22.40
C VAL A 197 -0.53 -2.83 22.43
N PRO A 198 -0.95 -3.75 23.32
CA PRO A 198 -0.32 -5.05 23.45
C PRO A 198 -0.66 -5.97 22.27
N ALA A 199 0.33 -6.75 21.84
CA ALA A 199 0.24 -7.78 20.82
C ALA A 199 0.31 -9.18 21.48
N PRO A 200 -0.83 -9.72 21.96
CA PRO A 200 -0.84 -10.90 22.82
C PRO A 200 -0.28 -12.15 22.13
N VAL A 201 -0.41 -12.26 20.82
CA VAL A 201 0.05 -13.45 20.06
C VAL A 201 1.58 -13.55 20.04
N GLN A 202 2.29 -12.42 20.06
CA GLN A 202 3.76 -12.37 19.94
C GLN A 202 4.44 -11.87 21.21
N ARG A 203 3.68 -11.60 22.29
CA ARG A 203 4.20 -11.04 23.56
C ARG A 203 5.05 -9.78 23.32
N THR A 204 4.56 -8.90 22.46
CA THR A 204 5.20 -7.62 22.11
C THR A 204 4.16 -6.49 22.11
N ASP A 205 4.50 -5.33 21.57
CA ASP A 205 3.63 -4.17 21.41
C ASP A 205 3.67 -3.61 19.98
N LEU A 206 2.73 -2.71 19.64
CA LEU A 206 2.72 -2.04 18.34
C LEU A 206 3.98 -1.20 18.12
N ARG A 207 4.55 -0.60 19.17
CA ARG A 207 5.79 0.20 19.11
C ARG A 207 6.94 -0.60 18.51
N THR A 208 7.15 -1.81 18.99
CA THR A 208 8.21 -2.71 18.53
C THR A 208 7.93 -3.15 17.10
N MET A 209 6.70 -3.57 16.79
CA MET A 209 6.32 -3.96 15.43
C MET A 209 6.50 -2.83 14.41
N LEU A 210 6.10 -1.60 14.75
CA LEU A 210 6.27 -0.41 13.89
C LEU A 210 7.75 -0.11 13.59
N LYS A 211 8.66 -0.44 14.52
CA LYS A 211 10.10 -0.26 14.33
C LYS A 211 10.74 -1.39 13.52
N THR A 212 10.32 -2.63 13.72
CA THR A 212 10.99 -3.81 13.16
C THR A 212 10.44 -4.23 11.80
N LEU A 213 9.14 -4.04 11.56
CA LEU A 213 8.50 -4.40 10.29
C LEU A 213 8.55 -3.21 9.33
N THR A 214 9.53 -3.19 8.43
CA THR A 214 9.62 -2.10 7.44
C THR A 214 8.71 -2.38 6.24
N ASP A 215 8.75 -3.59 5.70
CA ASP A 215 7.93 -4.03 4.56
C ASP A 215 7.17 -5.32 4.94
N PRO A 216 6.03 -5.20 5.66
CA PRO A 216 5.32 -6.35 6.20
C PRO A 216 4.68 -7.19 5.10
N ARG A 217 4.75 -8.52 5.25
CA ARG A 217 4.12 -9.49 4.35
C ARG A 217 2.81 -10.02 4.94
N LEU A 218 1.75 -10.04 4.14
CA LEU A 218 0.41 -10.47 4.55
C LEU A 218 0.34 -11.97 4.86
N ASP A 219 1.23 -12.76 4.25
CA ASP A 219 1.30 -14.22 4.33
C ASP A 219 2.36 -14.72 5.34
N MET A 220 3.04 -13.83 6.06
CA MET A 220 4.09 -14.20 7.02
C MET A 220 3.86 -13.60 8.41
N PRO A 221 4.23 -14.31 9.48
CA PRO A 221 4.24 -13.76 10.83
C PRO A 221 5.06 -12.46 10.91
N PRO A 222 4.68 -11.49 11.77
CA PRO A 222 3.61 -11.56 12.78
C PRO A 222 2.21 -11.26 12.25
N LEU A 223 2.05 -11.08 10.93
CA LEU A 223 0.77 -10.82 10.31
C LEU A 223 0.04 -12.12 10.00
N SER A 224 -1.28 -12.07 10.03
CA SER A 224 -2.15 -13.17 9.65
C SER A 224 -3.29 -12.65 8.81
N LEU A 225 -3.26 -12.97 7.51
CA LEU A 225 -4.36 -12.73 6.59
C LEU A 225 -5.48 -13.76 6.85
N ARG A 226 -6.66 -13.26 7.20
CA ARG A 226 -7.89 -14.03 7.43
C ARG A 226 -8.90 -13.76 6.32
N LYS A 227 -9.42 -14.84 5.72
CA LYS A 227 -10.47 -14.81 4.69
C LYS A 227 -10.19 -13.86 3.51
N ASN A 228 -8.90 -13.60 3.22
CA ASN A 228 -8.44 -12.66 2.20
C ASN A 228 -8.96 -11.21 2.32
N SER A 229 -9.51 -10.82 3.47
CA SER A 229 -10.12 -9.49 3.64
C SER A 229 -9.74 -8.81 4.95
N THR A 230 -9.15 -9.51 5.92
CA THR A 230 -8.74 -8.93 7.20
C THR A 230 -7.33 -9.39 7.53
N VAL A 231 -6.52 -8.49 8.07
CA VAL A 231 -5.16 -8.78 8.51
C VAL A 231 -5.08 -8.48 9.99
N SER A 232 -4.65 -9.46 10.78
CA SER A 232 -4.36 -9.27 12.20
C SER A 232 -2.86 -9.11 12.39
N LEU A 233 -2.45 -8.09 13.14
CA LEU A 233 -1.05 -7.82 13.49
C LEU A 233 -0.78 -8.34 14.89
N ALA A 234 -0.49 -9.64 14.99
CA ALA A 234 -0.27 -10.34 16.26
C ALA A 234 -1.33 -10.10 17.35
N GLY A 235 -2.57 -9.83 16.93
CA GLY A 235 -3.68 -9.51 17.82
C GLY A 235 -3.73 -8.07 18.34
N ALA A 236 -2.72 -7.22 18.12
CA ALA A 236 -2.76 -5.82 18.59
C ALA A 236 -3.71 -4.93 17.78
N MET A 237 -3.72 -5.11 16.47
CA MET A 237 -4.53 -4.34 15.53
C MET A 237 -5.10 -5.26 14.46
N THR A 238 -6.27 -4.91 13.94
CA THR A 238 -6.83 -5.49 12.72
C THR A 238 -6.96 -4.43 11.64
N ALA A 239 -6.67 -4.81 10.40
CA ALA A 239 -6.92 -4.02 9.21
C ALA A 239 -7.85 -4.78 8.26
N ALA A 240 -8.80 -4.10 7.63
CA ALA A 240 -9.73 -4.68 6.67
C ALA A 240 -9.47 -4.13 5.27
N TRP A 241 -9.65 -4.97 4.25
CA TRP A 241 -9.62 -4.59 2.85
C TRP A 241 -10.94 -3.96 2.44
N THR A 242 -10.88 -2.77 1.86
CA THR A 242 -12.02 -2.04 1.27
C THR A 242 -11.74 -1.75 -0.22
N PRO A 243 -12.73 -1.25 -0.98
CA PRO A 243 -12.48 -0.75 -2.35
C PRO A 243 -11.42 0.35 -2.42
N ASP A 244 -11.21 1.11 -1.33
CA ASP A 244 -10.23 2.19 -1.23
C ASP A 244 -8.90 1.75 -0.59
N GLY A 245 -8.71 0.43 -0.41
CA GLY A 245 -7.50 -0.16 0.15
C GLY A 245 -7.64 -0.64 1.59
N TRP A 246 -6.51 -0.80 2.28
CA TRP A 246 -6.51 -1.24 3.67
C TRP A 246 -6.93 -0.12 4.62
N ARG A 247 -7.76 -0.45 5.61
CA ARG A 247 -8.20 0.46 6.66
C ARG A 247 -8.07 -0.20 8.03
N ILE A 248 -7.74 0.58 9.05
CA ILE A 248 -7.75 0.14 10.44
C ILE A 248 -9.18 -0.26 10.78
N GLN A 249 -9.38 -1.51 11.16
CA GLN A 249 -10.65 -2.04 11.60
C GLN A 249 -10.78 -1.96 13.11
N GLY A 250 -9.70 -2.17 13.86
CA GLY A 250 -9.78 -2.22 15.31
C GLY A 250 -8.47 -2.41 16.03
N PHE A 251 -8.53 -2.32 17.37
CA PHE A 251 -7.40 -2.49 18.28
C PHE A 251 -7.76 -3.41 19.45
N ASN A 252 -6.74 -4.07 19.99
CA ASN A 252 -6.80 -4.74 21.29
C ASN A 252 -6.51 -3.75 22.42
N ALA A 253 -7.44 -2.81 22.58
CA ALA A 253 -7.48 -1.80 23.63
C ALA A 253 -8.94 -1.41 23.85
N SER A 254 -9.24 -0.63 24.89
CA SER A 254 -10.55 0.03 25.02
C SER A 254 -10.62 1.33 24.19
N PRO A 255 -11.82 1.77 23.76
CA PRO A 255 -12.02 3.08 23.16
C PRO A 255 -11.63 4.23 24.10
N SER A 256 -11.78 4.07 25.42
CA SER A 256 -11.40 5.07 26.42
C SER A 256 -9.89 5.30 26.44
N VAL A 257 -9.08 4.25 26.45
CA VAL A 257 -7.61 4.34 26.37
C VAL A 257 -7.17 5.15 25.14
N MET A 258 -7.80 4.91 23.99
CA MET A 258 -7.47 5.65 22.77
C MET A 258 -7.96 7.10 22.78
N ARG A 259 -9.13 7.36 23.38
CA ARG A 259 -9.75 8.69 23.46
C ARG A 259 -9.03 9.60 24.46
N ASP A 260 -8.72 9.06 25.62
CA ASP A 260 -8.18 9.77 26.77
C ASP A 260 -6.65 9.92 26.70
N CYS A 261 -6.06 9.51 25.58
CA CYS A 261 -4.66 9.69 25.23
C CYS A 261 -4.25 11.16 24.96
N ARG A 262 -4.84 12.10 25.70
CA ARG A 262 -4.54 13.54 25.67
C ARG A 262 -3.57 13.86 26.80
N ASP A 263 -2.41 14.39 26.45
CA ASP A 263 -1.42 15.03 27.33
C ASP A 263 -1.34 14.49 28.77
N GLY A 264 -0.58 13.41 28.97
CA GLY A 264 0.20 13.14 30.18
C GLY A 264 -0.45 13.45 31.53
N ARG A 265 -1.64 12.91 31.78
CA ARG A 265 -2.10 12.59 33.14
C ARG A 265 -2.56 11.15 33.20
#